data_AF-A0A699YA94-F1
#
_entry.id   AF-A0A699YA94-F1
#
_cell.length_a   1.000
_cell.length_b   1.000
_cell.length_c   1.000
_cell.angle_alpha   90.00
_cell.angle_beta   90.00
_cell.angle_gamma   90.00
#
_symmetry.space_group_name_H-M   'P 1'
#
loop_
_entity.id
_entity.type
_entity.pdbx_description
1 polymer ?
#
loop_
_entity_poly.entity_id
_entity_poly.type
_entity_poly.pdbx_seq_one_letter_code
_entity_poly.pdbx_strand_id
1 'polypeptide(L)'
;MAHCRVWALAVVLICTARLSWAENKTSSSNIIASAGPSNLWNGNGDLASTGPCAADFKAVCKDVAPGEGRLAACLTKRVRQQKAGNVLGRKVSGKCQEDLLKFKMDRSRNINKDVLLARACKNDVAKLCAKLNDNTKPGATLACLKDTKAKLSTSCKTEVFRTQQEAAEDYRTDVVLFSACKDDVKNLCSDAEPSEAMECLAQKQMLVSWECKAQVVKYEKDTGSDLRLSTVLFRKCLADYKRYCSDVEPGNMQAQECLEDNMDEAQFSADCKEELENTIAK
;
A
#
# COMPACT_ATOMS: atom_id res chain seq x y z
N MET A 1 -49.51 -23.30 14.22
CA MET A 1 -50.55 -23.76 13.28
C MET A 1 -51.40 -22.57 12.90
N ALA A 2 -51.19 -22.01 11.70
CA ALA A 2 -52.03 -20.93 11.17
C ALA A 2 -53.10 -21.56 10.28
N HIS A 3 -54.37 -21.39 10.63
CA HIS A 3 -55.49 -21.75 9.75
C HIS A 3 -55.75 -20.59 8.79
N CYS A 4 -55.48 -20.81 7.50
CA CYS A 4 -55.87 -19.89 6.44
C CYS A 4 -57.25 -20.32 5.91
N ARG A 5 -58.30 -19.51 6.13
CA ARG A 5 -59.59 -19.68 5.46
C ARG A 5 -59.78 -18.55 4.45
N VAL A 6 -59.87 -18.95 3.18
CA VAL A 6 -60.13 -18.09 2.01
C VAL A 6 -61.63 -17.96 1.83
N TRP A 7 -62.19 -16.74 1.94
CA TRP A 7 -63.49 -16.38 1.35
C TRP A 7 -63.42 -14.95 0.76
N ALA A 8 -63.48 -14.92 -0.57
CA ALA A 8 -64.11 -13.96 -1.49
C ALA A 8 -64.09 -12.42 -1.24
N LEU A 9 -63.59 -11.74 -2.29
CA LEU A 9 -64.06 -10.48 -2.91
C LEU A 9 -63.72 -9.12 -2.28
N ALA A 10 -62.67 -8.52 -2.86
CA ALA A 10 -62.55 -7.12 -3.28
C ALA A 10 -62.69 -5.99 -2.23
N VAL A 11 -61.59 -5.68 -1.54
CA VAL A 11 -61.24 -4.29 -1.20
C VAL A 11 -59.75 -4.09 -1.50
N VAL A 12 -59.45 -3.05 -2.26
CA VAL A 12 -58.10 -2.59 -2.60
C VAL A 12 -57.34 -2.26 -1.32
N LEU A 13 -56.35 -3.10 -0.96
CA LEU A 13 -55.25 -2.69 -0.10
C LEU A 13 -53.94 -3.06 -0.78
N ILE A 14 -53.26 -2.01 -1.25
CA ILE A 14 -51.90 -2.04 -1.77
C ILE A 14 -50.98 -2.42 -0.61
N CYS A 15 -50.69 -3.72 -0.45
CA CYS A 15 -49.53 -4.16 0.30
C CYS A 15 -48.34 -4.20 -0.66
N THR A 16 -47.74 -3.02 -0.92
CA THR A 16 -46.35 -2.99 -1.38
C THR A 16 -45.49 -3.51 -0.24
N ALA A 17 -45.29 -4.83 -0.19
CA ALA A 17 -44.20 -5.43 0.56
C ALA A 17 -42.89 -5.07 -0.18
N ARG A 18 -42.44 -3.82 -0.03
CA ARG A 18 -41.02 -3.54 -0.10
C ARG A 18 -40.43 -4.28 1.10
N LEU A 19 -39.93 -5.50 0.88
CA LEU A 19 -38.88 -6.03 1.72
C LEU A 19 -37.70 -5.07 1.57
N SER A 20 -37.65 -4.07 2.45
CA SER A 20 -36.45 -3.31 2.72
C SER A 20 -35.47 -4.27 3.40
N TRP A 21 -34.73 -5.02 2.59
CA TRP A 21 -33.38 -5.40 2.97
C TRP A 21 -32.58 -4.10 3.03
N ALA A 22 -32.65 -3.42 4.18
CA ALA A 22 -31.54 -2.60 4.60
C ALA A 22 -30.40 -3.60 4.87
N GLU A 23 -29.61 -3.88 3.83
CA GLU A 23 -28.33 -4.54 4.01
C GLU A 23 -27.59 -3.77 5.09
N ASN A 24 -27.38 -4.42 6.22
CA ASN A 24 -26.58 -3.91 7.32
C ASN A 24 -25.14 -3.77 6.78
N LYS A 25 -24.84 -2.63 6.13
CA LYS A 25 -23.53 -2.30 5.59
C LYS A 25 -22.53 -2.46 6.73
N THR A 26 -21.79 -3.55 6.69
CA THR A 26 -20.80 -3.86 7.71
C THR A 26 -19.65 -2.88 7.50
N SER A 27 -19.74 -1.73 8.15
CA SER A 27 -18.79 -0.61 8.09
C SER A 27 -17.49 -0.90 8.84
N SER A 28 -17.28 -2.15 9.26
CA SER A 28 -16.12 -2.60 10.02
C SER A 28 -15.63 -3.97 9.55
N SER A 29 -14.34 -4.21 9.76
CA SER A 29 -13.62 -5.45 9.43
C SER A 29 -12.94 -5.99 10.67
N ASN A 30 -12.95 -7.31 10.83
CA ASN A 30 -12.29 -8.04 11.91
C ASN A 30 -11.75 -9.40 11.42
N ILE A 31 -11.15 -9.42 10.24
CA ILE A 31 -10.63 -10.64 9.60
C ILE A 31 -9.49 -11.25 10.43
N ILE A 32 -8.63 -10.38 10.97
CA ILE A 32 -7.56 -10.70 11.91
C ILE A 32 -8.02 -10.36 13.32
N ALA A 33 -8.54 -11.35 14.04
CA ALA A 33 -9.10 -11.13 15.37
C ALA A 33 -8.09 -10.55 16.37
N SER A 34 -6.82 -10.97 16.31
CA SER A 34 -5.78 -10.48 17.22
C SER A 34 -5.52 -8.98 17.05
N ALA A 35 -5.60 -8.46 15.82
CA ALA A 35 -5.36 -7.06 15.49
C ALA A 35 -6.51 -6.12 15.93
N GLY A 36 -7.66 -6.69 16.30
CA GLY A 36 -8.85 -5.97 16.73
C GLY A 36 -9.70 -5.43 15.58
N PRO A 37 -11.02 -5.23 15.80
CA PRO A 37 -11.92 -4.73 14.76
C PRO A 37 -11.58 -3.28 14.38
N SER A 38 -11.86 -2.92 13.13
CA SER A 38 -11.61 -1.58 12.61
C SER A 38 -12.73 -1.12 11.68
N ASN A 39 -13.10 0.16 11.80
CA ASN A 39 -13.99 0.79 10.84
C ASN A 39 -13.28 0.98 9.49
N LEU A 40 -13.97 0.58 8.43
CA LEU A 40 -13.50 0.70 7.06
C LEU A 40 -13.74 2.12 6.55
N TRP A 41 -12.78 2.67 5.80
CA TRP A 41 -12.93 3.98 5.17
C TRP A 41 -14.20 4.01 4.31
N ASN A 42 -14.99 5.09 4.43
CA ASN A 42 -16.26 5.27 3.73
C ASN A 42 -17.24 4.07 3.88
N GLY A 43 -17.10 3.28 4.95
CA GLY A 43 -17.97 2.14 5.26
C GLY A 43 -17.82 0.92 4.34
N ASN A 44 -16.95 0.96 3.32
CA ASN A 44 -16.69 -0.16 2.40
C ASN A 44 -15.20 -0.43 2.15
N GLY A 45 -14.32 0.33 2.81
CA GLY A 45 -12.86 0.15 2.75
C GLY A 45 -12.25 0.73 1.49
N ASP A 46 -12.87 1.75 0.89
CA ASP A 46 -12.39 2.37 -0.34
C ASP A 46 -12.72 3.86 -0.38
N LEU A 47 -12.13 4.59 -1.32
CA LEU A 47 -12.42 6.00 -1.51
C LEU A 47 -13.90 6.24 -1.87
N ALA A 48 -14.43 7.37 -1.41
CA ALA A 48 -15.81 7.74 -1.69
C ALA A 48 -15.97 8.11 -3.18
N SER A 49 -16.91 7.45 -3.87
CA SER A 49 -17.25 7.76 -5.27
C SER A 49 -17.82 9.17 -5.47
N THR A 50 -18.21 9.82 -4.36
CA THR A 50 -18.62 11.22 -4.27
C THR A 50 -17.53 12.04 -3.58
N GLY A 51 -17.46 13.35 -3.84
CA GLY A 51 -16.48 14.24 -3.21
C GLY A 51 -15.24 14.49 -4.08
N PRO A 52 -14.06 14.77 -3.49
CA PRO A 52 -12.90 15.28 -4.21
C PRO A 52 -12.42 14.40 -5.37
N CYS A 53 -12.56 13.07 -5.25
CA CYS A 53 -12.15 12.13 -6.29
C CYS A 53 -13.22 11.83 -7.36
N ALA A 54 -14.45 12.34 -7.24
CA ALA A 54 -15.57 11.92 -8.09
C ALA A 54 -15.32 12.13 -9.59
N ALA A 55 -14.75 13.29 -9.96
CA ALA A 55 -14.43 13.59 -11.35
C ALA A 55 -13.26 12.74 -11.89
N ASP A 56 -12.32 12.39 -11.03
CA ASP A 56 -11.15 11.59 -11.41
C ASP A 56 -11.56 10.11 -11.61
N PHE A 57 -12.46 9.58 -10.79
CA PHE A 57 -13.01 8.23 -11.01
C PHE A 57 -13.73 8.11 -12.35
N LYS A 58 -14.60 9.08 -12.69
CA LYS A 58 -15.30 9.09 -13.97
C LYS A 58 -14.35 9.10 -15.17
N ALA A 59 -13.21 9.78 -15.04
CA ALA A 59 -12.23 9.91 -16.12
C ALA A 59 -11.25 8.73 -16.20
N VAL A 60 -10.90 8.12 -15.07
CA VAL A 60 -9.76 7.18 -14.96
C VAL A 60 -10.21 5.75 -14.63
N CYS A 61 -11.23 5.59 -13.79
CA CYS A 61 -11.60 4.32 -13.15
C CYS A 61 -13.05 3.90 -13.42
N LYS A 62 -13.58 4.25 -14.62
CA LYS A 62 -15.00 4.10 -14.98
C LYS A 62 -15.56 2.67 -14.82
N ASP A 63 -14.73 1.65 -15.00
CA ASP A 63 -15.13 0.23 -14.96
C ASP A 63 -14.77 -0.46 -13.63
N VAL A 64 -14.34 0.32 -12.63
CA VAL A 64 -13.88 -0.21 -11.34
C VAL A 64 -15.00 -0.08 -10.31
N ALA A 65 -15.48 -1.22 -9.80
CA ALA A 65 -16.46 -1.23 -8.72
C ALA A 65 -15.83 -0.76 -7.39
N PRO A 66 -16.51 0.09 -6.60
CA PRO A 66 -16.02 0.57 -5.31
C PRO A 66 -15.95 -0.55 -4.26
N GLY A 67 -15.09 -0.36 -3.26
CA GLY A 67 -14.97 -1.23 -2.09
C GLY A 67 -13.65 -1.98 -2.03
N GLU A 68 -13.21 -2.32 -0.82
CA GLU A 68 -11.94 -3.04 -0.56
C GLU A 68 -10.71 -2.40 -1.23
N GLY A 69 -10.70 -1.07 -1.37
CA GLY A 69 -9.57 -0.31 -1.91
C GLY A 69 -9.40 -0.39 -3.43
N ARG A 70 -10.36 -0.93 -4.19
CA ARG A 70 -10.24 -1.08 -5.64
C ARG A 70 -10.10 0.26 -6.38
N LEU A 71 -10.89 1.26 -6.01
CA LEU A 71 -10.77 2.60 -6.59
C LEU A 71 -9.44 3.26 -6.20
N ALA A 72 -9.02 3.10 -4.95
CA ALA A 72 -7.72 3.58 -4.49
C ALA A 72 -6.54 2.93 -5.26
N ALA A 73 -6.63 1.63 -5.55
CA ALA A 73 -5.63 0.92 -6.37
C ALA A 73 -5.59 1.43 -7.82
N CYS A 74 -6.77 1.66 -8.42
CA CYS A 74 -6.86 2.24 -9.76
C CYS A 74 -6.21 3.63 -9.82
N LEU A 75 -6.54 4.53 -8.89
CA LEU A 75 -5.92 5.85 -8.83
C LEU A 75 -4.42 5.77 -8.53
N THR A 76 -3.98 4.88 -7.65
CA THR A 76 -2.55 4.66 -7.37
C THR A 76 -1.79 4.31 -8.64
N LYS A 77 -2.31 3.36 -9.44
CA LYS A 77 -1.71 3.02 -10.75
C LYS A 77 -1.64 4.24 -11.67
N ARG A 78 -2.70 5.04 -11.73
CA ARG A 78 -2.72 6.25 -12.56
C ARG A 78 -1.76 7.33 -12.08
N VAL A 79 -1.60 7.52 -10.77
CA VAL A 79 -0.63 8.47 -10.18
C VAL A 79 0.80 8.03 -10.49
N ARG A 80 1.11 6.73 -10.38
CA ARG A 80 2.42 6.17 -10.79
C ARG A 80 2.71 6.45 -12.27
N GLN A 81 1.73 6.25 -13.15
CA GLN A 81 1.86 6.57 -14.58
C GLN A 81 2.15 8.06 -14.79
N GLN A 82 1.48 8.97 -14.05
CA GLN A 82 1.72 10.42 -14.16
C GLN A 82 3.15 10.79 -13.79
N LYS A 83 3.67 10.22 -12.71
CA LYS A 83 5.06 10.45 -12.26
C LYS A 83 6.07 9.91 -13.27
N ALA A 84 5.78 8.79 -13.92
CA ALA A 84 6.64 8.20 -14.94
C ALA A 84 6.58 8.90 -16.32
N GLY A 85 5.87 10.03 -16.45
CA GLY A 85 5.65 10.69 -17.75
C GLY A 85 4.74 9.92 -18.73
N ASN A 86 4.23 8.76 -18.30
CA ASN A 86 3.50 7.80 -19.13
C ASN A 86 1.99 8.09 -19.17
N VAL A 87 1.58 9.33 -19.45
CA VAL A 87 0.16 9.71 -19.40
C VAL A 87 -0.33 10.44 -20.64
N LEU A 88 -1.17 9.73 -21.38
CA LEU A 88 -2.21 10.31 -22.25
C LEU A 88 -3.51 10.45 -21.43
N GLY A 89 -4.15 11.62 -21.51
CA GLY A 89 -5.43 11.91 -20.86
C GLY A 89 -5.33 12.62 -19.48
N ARG A 90 -6.47 12.71 -18.78
CA ARG A 90 -6.61 13.49 -17.53
C ARG A 90 -5.70 12.97 -16.41
N LYS A 91 -5.03 13.90 -15.72
CA LYS A 91 -4.29 13.65 -14.47
C LYS A 91 -5.25 13.61 -13.28
N VAL A 92 -4.85 12.92 -12.22
CA VAL A 92 -5.60 12.84 -10.95
C VAL A 92 -5.39 14.17 -10.25
N SER A 93 -6.48 14.80 -9.81
CA SER A 93 -6.43 16.13 -9.20
C SER A 93 -5.67 16.10 -7.87
N GLY A 94 -5.02 17.22 -7.49
CA GLY A 94 -4.29 17.33 -6.22
C GLY A 94 -5.16 16.99 -5.00
N LYS A 95 -6.41 17.50 -4.97
CA LYS A 95 -7.37 17.19 -3.91
C LYS A 95 -7.68 15.69 -3.80
N CYS A 96 -7.77 14.99 -4.93
CA CYS A 96 -7.97 13.54 -4.91
C CYS A 96 -6.69 12.78 -4.52
N GLN A 97 -5.51 13.27 -4.89
CA GLN A 97 -4.25 12.70 -4.43
C GLN A 97 -4.08 12.83 -2.91
N GLU A 98 -4.49 13.96 -2.33
CA GLU A 98 -4.52 14.16 -0.87
C GLU A 98 -5.45 13.17 -0.16
N ASP A 99 -6.68 12.97 -0.67
CA ASP A 99 -7.61 12.00 -0.09
C ASP A 99 -7.14 10.55 -0.26
N LEU A 100 -6.51 10.23 -1.41
CA LEU A 100 -5.86 8.94 -1.63
C LEU A 100 -4.73 8.71 -0.62
N LEU A 101 -3.91 9.72 -0.33
CA LEU A 101 -2.87 9.64 0.69
C LEU A 101 -3.48 9.40 2.08
N LYS A 102 -4.49 10.17 2.49
CA LYS A 102 -5.16 9.98 3.79
C LYS A 102 -5.76 8.58 3.93
N PHE A 103 -6.37 8.06 2.85
CA PHE A 103 -6.86 6.68 2.81
C PHE A 103 -5.74 5.66 3.03
N LYS A 104 -4.60 5.80 2.33
CA LYS A 104 -3.44 4.90 2.50
C LYS A 104 -2.85 4.98 3.91
N MET A 105 -2.74 6.18 4.46
CA MET A 105 -2.28 6.41 5.83
C MET A 105 -3.24 5.77 6.84
N ASP A 106 -4.55 5.88 6.68
CA ASP A 106 -5.51 5.22 7.57
C ASP A 106 -5.39 3.69 7.49
N ARG A 107 -5.28 3.17 6.26
CA ARG A 107 -5.16 1.75 5.96
C ARG A 107 -3.94 1.10 6.63
N SER A 108 -2.83 1.81 6.75
CA SER A 108 -1.61 1.26 7.37
C SER A 108 -1.66 1.17 8.89
N ARG A 109 -2.66 1.79 9.54
CA ARG A 109 -2.78 1.82 11.00
C ARG A 109 -3.26 0.51 11.60
N ASN A 110 -4.07 -0.25 10.86
CA ASN A 110 -4.59 -1.54 11.31
C ASN A 110 -4.78 -2.45 10.10
N ILE A 111 -4.24 -3.66 10.15
CA ILE A 111 -4.32 -4.63 9.06
C ILE A 111 -5.77 -4.88 8.59
N ASN A 112 -6.76 -4.83 9.50
CA ASN A 112 -8.17 -5.03 9.16
C ASN A 112 -8.77 -3.89 8.32
N LYS A 113 -8.13 -2.72 8.25
CA LYS A 113 -8.51 -1.63 7.33
C LYS A 113 -8.08 -1.91 5.90
N ASP A 114 -7.07 -2.77 5.71
CA ASP A 114 -6.66 -3.31 4.42
C ASP A 114 -7.26 -4.71 4.22
N VAL A 115 -8.48 -4.77 3.71
CA VAL A 115 -9.23 -6.03 3.58
C VAL A 115 -8.49 -7.07 2.73
N LEU A 116 -7.80 -6.63 1.68
CA LEU A 116 -7.03 -7.51 0.80
C LEU A 116 -5.81 -8.10 1.54
N LEU A 117 -5.03 -7.26 2.21
CA LEU A 117 -3.89 -7.70 3.02
C LEU A 117 -4.34 -8.62 4.17
N ALA A 118 -5.39 -8.25 4.91
CA ALA A 118 -5.92 -9.05 6.01
C ALA A 118 -6.37 -10.43 5.55
N ARG A 119 -7.05 -10.52 4.40
CA ARG A 119 -7.50 -11.79 3.83
C ARG A 119 -6.31 -12.64 3.38
N ALA A 120 -5.35 -12.04 2.68
CA ALA A 120 -4.16 -12.74 2.17
C ALA A 120 -3.23 -13.24 3.29
N CYS A 121 -3.13 -12.50 4.39
CA CYS A 121 -2.21 -12.77 5.50
C CYS A 121 -2.86 -13.47 6.70
N LYS A 122 -4.16 -13.81 6.66
CA LYS A 122 -4.89 -14.33 7.83
C LYS A 122 -4.20 -15.49 8.54
N ASN A 123 -3.79 -16.50 7.78
CA ASN A 123 -3.16 -17.69 8.33
C ASN A 123 -1.73 -17.42 8.79
N ASP A 124 -1.01 -16.54 8.09
CA ASP A 124 0.37 -16.18 8.44
C ASP A 124 0.40 -15.38 9.74
N VAL A 125 -0.53 -14.44 9.93
CA VAL A 125 -0.67 -13.70 11.19
C VAL A 125 -0.95 -14.65 12.36
N ALA A 126 -1.87 -15.61 12.18
CA ALA A 126 -2.19 -16.58 13.22
C ALA A 126 -0.99 -17.46 13.61
N LYS A 127 -0.07 -17.73 12.67
CA LYS A 127 1.11 -18.59 12.91
C LYS A 127 2.32 -17.81 13.42
N LEU A 128 2.56 -16.61 12.89
CA LEU A 128 3.84 -15.89 13.05
C LEU A 128 3.71 -14.63 13.91
N CYS A 129 2.51 -14.03 13.97
CA CYS A 129 2.26 -12.72 14.59
C CYS A 129 1.07 -12.75 15.56
N ALA A 130 0.76 -13.93 16.12
CA ALA A 130 -0.31 -14.09 17.09
C ALA A 130 0.02 -13.27 18.35
N LYS A 131 -0.92 -12.43 18.81
CA LYS A 131 -0.85 -11.52 19.97
C LYS A 131 -0.49 -10.04 19.68
N LEU A 132 -0.51 -9.62 18.42
CA LEU A 132 -0.42 -8.18 18.09
C LEU A 132 -1.81 -7.57 17.93
N ASN A 133 -2.00 -6.39 18.53
CA ASN A 133 -3.24 -5.62 18.49
C ASN A 133 -2.96 -4.22 17.93
N ASP A 134 -3.53 -3.93 16.76
CA ASP A 134 -3.27 -2.68 16.05
C ASP A 134 -4.08 -1.50 16.62
N ASN A 135 -5.11 -1.76 17.42
CA ASN A 135 -5.85 -0.70 18.12
C ASN A 135 -5.07 -0.13 19.32
N THR A 136 -4.17 -0.93 19.92
CA THR A 136 -3.27 -0.45 20.99
C THR A 136 -1.91 -0.03 20.45
N LYS A 137 -1.41 -0.68 19.40
CA LYS A 137 -0.15 -0.34 18.74
C LYS A 137 -0.35 -0.32 17.21
N PRO A 138 -0.72 0.84 16.63
CA PRO A 138 -0.99 0.95 15.20
C PRO A 138 0.15 0.41 14.33
N GLY A 139 -0.20 -0.42 13.36
CA GLY A 139 0.73 -1.03 12.39
C GLY A 139 1.60 -2.17 12.94
N ALA A 140 1.43 -2.59 14.19
CA ALA A 140 2.25 -3.65 14.79
C ALA A 140 2.18 -4.96 14.00
N THR A 141 0.98 -5.35 13.54
CA THR A 141 0.78 -6.58 12.77
C THR A 141 1.53 -6.52 11.44
N LEU A 142 1.43 -5.41 10.71
CA LEU A 142 2.15 -5.23 9.45
C LEU A 142 3.68 -5.22 9.67
N ALA A 143 4.17 -4.57 10.73
CA ALA A 143 5.59 -4.58 11.07
C ALA A 143 6.11 -6.00 11.32
N CYS A 144 5.35 -6.84 12.03
CA CYS A 144 5.71 -8.25 12.25
C CYS A 144 5.72 -9.07 10.95
N LEU A 145 4.75 -8.84 10.06
CA LEU A 145 4.73 -9.49 8.75
C LEU A 145 5.96 -9.12 7.91
N LYS A 146 6.41 -7.86 7.95
CA LYS A 146 7.66 -7.44 7.31
C LYS A 146 8.88 -8.17 7.90
N ASP A 147 8.97 -8.25 9.23
CA ASP A 147 10.07 -8.93 9.93
C ASP A 147 10.13 -10.44 9.64
N THR A 148 8.99 -11.05 9.33
CA THR A 148 8.85 -12.49 9.05
C THR A 148 8.64 -12.79 7.58
N LYS A 149 8.86 -11.82 6.68
CA LYS A 149 8.52 -11.87 5.25
C LYS A 149 8.96 -13.15 4.56
N ALA A 150 10.17 -13.65 4.86
CA ALA A 150 10.71 -14.88 4.27
C ALA A 150 9.81 -16.12 4.50
N LYS A 151 9.11 -16.19 5.64
CA LYS A 151 8.28 -17.33 6.07
C LYS A 151 6.81 -17.20 5.66
N LEU A 152 6.41 -16.07 5.09
CA LEU A 152 5.04 -15.83 4.67
C LEU A 152 4.64 -16.67 3.46
N SER A 153 3.34 -16.96 3.35
CA SER A 153 2.76 -17.49 2.12
C SER A 153 2.95 -16.54 0.94
N THR A 154 2.94 -17.06 -0.30
CA THR A 154 3.08 -16.23 -1.51
C THR A 154 2.05 -15.11 -1.56
N SER A 155 0.78 -15.39 -1.26
CA SER A 155 -0.29 -14.37 -1.25
C SER A 155 -0.02 -13.27 -0.22
N CYS A 156 0.44 -13.61 0.98
CA CYS A 156 0.76 -12.60 1.98
C CYS A 156 2.04 -11.82 1.63
N LYS A 157 3.07 -12.48 1.08
CA LYS A 157 4.27 -11.81 0.56
C LYS A 157 3.91 -10.75 -0.49
N THR A 158 3.01 -11.07 -1.41
CA THR A 158 2.56 -10.14 -2.46
C THR A 158 1.91 -8.90 -1.85
N GLU A 159 0.99 -9.05 -0.89
CA GLU A 159 0.31 -7.91 -0.29
C GLU A 159 1.23 -7.11 0.66
N VAL A 160 2.11 -7.77 1.42
CA VAL A 160 3.14 -7.08 2.23
C VAL A 160 4.07 -6.29 1.31
N PHE A 161 4.52 -6.88 0.19
CA PHE A 161 5.34 -6.18 -0.79
C PHE A 161 4.61 -4.96 -1.39
N ARG A 162 3.31 -5.07 -1.69
CA ARG A 162 2.51 -3.93 -2.14
C ARG A 162 2.53 -2.78 -1.12
N THR A 163 2.40 -3.08 0.18
CA THR A 163 2.50 -2.05 1.24
C THR A 163 3.90 -1.45 1.35
N GLN A 164 4.95 -2.25 1.18
CA GLN A 164 6.33 -1.76 1.15
C GLN A 164 6.56 -0.83 -0.04
N GLN A 165 6.02 -1.16 -1.22
CA GLN A 165 6.11 -0.31 -2.40
C GLN A 165 5.39 1.03 -2.20
N GLU A 166 4.22 1.04 -1.55
CA GLU A 166 3.54 2.29 -1.21
C GLU A 166 4.36 3.14 -0.22
N ALA A 167 4.98 2.50 0.78
CA ALA A 167 5.86 3.17 1.72
C ALA A 167 7.12 3.73 1.06
N ALA A 168 7.64 3.07 0.03
CA ALA A 168 8.77 3.56 -0.75
C ALA A 168 8.43 4.76 -1.64
N GLU A 169 7.18 4.87 -2.08
CA GLU A 169 6.70 6.04 -2.83
C GLU A 169 6.36 7.21 -1.91
N ASP A 170 5.94 6.92 -0.68
CA ASP A 170 5.61 7.91 0.35
C ASP A 170 5.68 7.26 1.74
N TYR A 171 6.73 7.60 2.50
CA TYR A 171 7.00 7.02 3.82
C TYR A 171 5.84 7.17 4.80
N ARG A 172 4.97 8.19 4.60
CA ARG A 172 3.81 8.45 5.46
C ARG A 172 2.79 7.31 5.43
N THR A 173 2.81 6.49 4.39
CA THR A 173 1.92 5.33 4.22
C THR A 173 2.35 4.13 5.05
N ASP A 174 3.47 4.18 5.75
CA ASP A 174 3.80 3.28 6.85
C ASP A 174 3.64 4.02 8.18
N VAL A 175 2.64 3.62 8.99
CA VAL A 175 2.34 4.32 10.25
C VAL A 175 3.50 4.25 11.25
N VAL A 176 4.25 3.15 11.28
CA VAL A 176 5.33 2.96 12.25
C VAL A 176 6.48 3.89 11.88
N LEU A 177 6.87 3.88 10.61
CA LEU A 177 7.88 4.77 10.06
C LEU A 177 7.49 6.25 10.18
N PHE A 178 6.26 6.59 9.77
CA PHE A 178 5.73 7.94 9.87
C PHE A 178 5.72 8.46 11.30
N SER A 179 5.25 7.64 12.25
CA SER A 179 5.16 8.03 13.66
C SER A 179 6.51 8.33 14.27
N ALA A 180 7.55 7.60 13.87
CA ALA A 180 8.91 7.80 14.36
C ALA A 180 9.59 9.00 13.68
N CYS A 181 9.37 9.21 12.38
CA CYS A 181 10.23 10.08 11.57
C CYS A 181 9.62 11.41 11.13
N LYS A 182 8.31 11.66 11.33
CA LYS A 182 7.64 12.86 10.80
C LYS A 182 8.30 14.20 11.19
N ASP A 183 8.81 14.30 12.41
CA ASP A 183 9.40 15.55 12.91
C ASP A 183 10.83 15.73 12.41
N ASP A 184 11.61 14.64 12.33
CA ASP A 184 12.93 14.64 11.72
C ASP A 184 12.86 14.97 10.22
N VAL A 185 11.90 14.41 9.48
CA VAL A 185 11.67 14.78 8.07
C VAL A 185 11.37 16.27 7.95
N LYS A 186 10.47 16.79 8.79
CA LYS A 186 10.09 18.21 8.77
C LYS A 186 11.29 19.13 9.06
N ASN A 187 12.15 18.75 10.00
CA ASN A 187 13.24 19.62 10.49
C ASN A 187 14.53 19.48 9.67
N LEU A 188 14.80 18.29 9.13
CA LEU A 188 16.07 17.96 8.47
C LEU A 188 15.92 17.78 6.95
N CYS A 189 14.73 17.46 6.46
CA CYS A 189 14.49 17.02 5.07
C CYS A 189 13.23 17.67 4.47
N SER A 190 12.93 18.93 4.81
CA SER A 190 11.72 19.63 4.36
C SER A 190 11.63 19.77 2.84
N ASP A 191 12.78 19.80 2.16
CA ASP A 191 12.88 20.00 0.72
C ASP A 191 12.91 18.68 -0.06
N ALA A 192 12.99 17.54 0.66
CA ALA A 192 12.98 16.23 0.03
C ALA A 192 11.57 15.82 -0.37
N GLU A 193 11.43 15.19 -1.53
CA GLU A 193 10.17 14.57 -1.90
C GLU A 193 9.82 13.43 -0.93
N PRO A 194 8.54 13.08 -0.72
CA PRO A 194 8.16 12.02 0.21
C PRO A 194 8.82 10.65 -0.05
N SER A 195 9.18 10.36 -1.31
CA SER A 195 9.92 9.14 -1.69
C SER A 195 11.41 9.18 -1.37
N GLU A 196 11.97 10.37 -1.13
CA GLU A 196 13.40 10.62 -0.89
C GLU A 196 13.68 10.91 0.59
N ALA A 197 12.63 11.13 1.40
CA ALA A 197 12.73 11.48 2.80
C ALA A 197 13.59 10.50 3.62
N MET A 198 13.47 9.19 3.37
CA MET A 198 14.24 8.18 4.11
C MET A 198 15.72 8.20 3.75
N GLU A 199 16.05 8.43 2.47
CA GLU A 199 17.45 8.59 2.03
C GLU A 199 18.06 9.87 2.61
N CYS A 200 17.32 10.98 2.60
CA CYS A 200 17.79 12.22 3.21
C CYS A 200 18.09 12.05 4.71
N LEU A 201 17.24 11.33 5.45
CA LEU A 201 17.50 11.03 6.87
C LEU A 201 18.66 10.06 7.06
N ALA A 202 18.82 9.08 6.18
CA ALA A 202 19.95 8.17 6.18
C ALA A 202 21.29 8.90 5.98
N GLN A 203 21.33 9.98 5.21
CA GLN A 203 22.54 10.81 5.08
C GLN A 203 22.82 11.68 6.31
N LYS A 204 21.84 11.83 7.21
CA LYS A 204 21.90 12.71 8.39
C LYS A 204 21.84 11.94 9.71
N GLN A 205 22.26 10.66 9.75
CA GLN A 205 22.03 9.76 10.91
C GLN A 205 22.52 10.27 12.28
N MET A 206 23.42 11.26 12.32
CA MET A 206 23.91 11.86 13.56
C MET A 206 22.95 12.91 14.14
N LEU A 207 22.04 13.44 13.33
CA LEU A 207 21.07 14.48 13.69
C LEU A 207 19.65 13.92 13.90
N VAL A 208 19.39 12.70 13.43
CA VAL A 208 18.10 12.02 13.51
C VAL A 208 17.85 11.51 14.94
N SER A 209 16.60 11.61 15.41
CA SER A 209 16.18 11.05 16.69
C SER A 209 16.45 9.53 16.77
N TRP A 210 16.62 8.99 17.98
CA TRP A 210 16.96 7.56 18.11
C TRP A 210 15.82 6.65 17.61
N GLU A 211 14.56 7.04 17.85
CA GLU A 211 13.38 6.30 17.38
C GLU A 211 13.34 6.27 15.85
N CYS A 212 13.51 7.42 15.21
CA CYS A 212 13.50 7.50 13.75
C CYS A 212 14.70 6.77 13.17
N LYS A 213 15.91 6.94 13.73
CA LYS A 213 17.12 6.26 13.26
C LYS A 213 16.96 4.75 13.22
N ALA A 214 16.34 4.17 14.25
CA ALA A 214 16.05 2.73 14.27
C ALA A 214 15.09 2.32 13.13
N GLN A 215 14.08 3.14 12.81
CA GLN A 215 13.18 2.87 11.69
C GLN A 215 13.81 3.10 10.32
N VAL A 216 14.69 4.09 10.16
CA VAL A 216 15.43 4.34 8.92
C VAL A 216 16.33 3.15 8.61
N VAL A 217 17.15 2.69 9.57
CA VAL A 217 18.02 1.52 9.39
C VAL A 217 17.21 0.27 9.04
N LYS A 218 16.06 0.08 9.70
CA LYS A 218 15.15 -1.02 9.38
C LYS A 218 14.59 -0.90 7.96
N TYR A 219 14.16 0.29 7.57
CA TYR A 219 13.63 0.58 6.25
C TYR A 219 14.67 0.33 5.14
N GLU A 220 15.92 0.75 5.35
CA GLU A 220 17.03 0.49 4.42
C GLU A 220 17.28 -1.01 4.27
N LYS A 221 17.26 -1.77 5.37
CA LYS A 221 17.38 -3.23 5.31
C LYS A 221 16.21 -3.89 4.56
N ASP A 222 14.99 -3.45 4.85
CA ASP A 222 13.77 -4.01 4.28
C ASP A 222 13.62 -3.70 2.79
N THR A 223 14.18 -2.57 2.32
CA THR A 223 14.10 -2.14 0.91
C THR A 223 15.35 -2.45 0.10
N GLY A 224 16.54 -2.49 0.71
CA GLY A 224 17.82 -2.75 0.04
C GLY A 224 17.98 -4.16 -0.53
N SER A 225 17.09 -5.09 -0.18
CA SER A 225 17.10 -6.46 -0.73
C SER A 225 16.18 -6.66 -1.94
N ASP A 226 15.49 -5.63 -2.43
CA ASP A 226 14.63 -5.75 -3.60
C ASP A 226 14.68 -4.48 -4.43
N LEU A 227 15.30 -4.60 -5.61
CA LEU A 227 15.43 -3.53 -6.60
C LEU A 227 14.15 -2.70 -6.75
N ARG A 228 12.98 -3.35 -6.72
CA ARG A 228 11.67 -2.70 -6.93
C ARG A 228 11.21 -1.80 -5.78
N LEU A 229 11.82 -1.92 -4.61
CA LEU A 229 11.54 -1.08 -3.43
C LEU A 229 12.43 0.16 -3.39
N SER A 230 13.54 0.19 -4.12
CA SER A 230 14.29 1.42 -4.37
C SER A 230 13.68 2.16 -5.56
N THR A 231 13.00 3.28 -5.30
CA THR A 231 12.34 4.05 -6.36
C THR A 231 13.33 4.65 -7.37
N VAL A 232 14.53 5.03 -6.90
CA VAL A 232 15.60 5.59 -7.73
C VAL A 232 16.28 4.50 -8.55
N LEU A 233 16.76 3.44 -7.89
CA LEU A 233 17.46 2.33 -8.55
C LEU A 233 16.54 1.61 -9.54
N PHE A 234 15.29 1.30 -9.16
CA PHE A 234 14.35 0.68 -10.09
C PHE A 234 14.11 1.54 -11.33
N ARG A 235 13.95 2.86 -11.16
CA ARG A 235 13.68 3.77 -12.30
C ARG A 235 14.86 3.80 -13.27
N LYS A 236 16.09 3.91 -12.76
CA LYS A 236 17.31 3.96 -13.58
C LYS A 236 17.63 2.62 -14.22
N CYS A 237 17.39 1.51 -13.51
CA CYS A 237 17.80 0.17 -13.95
C CYS A 237 16.72 -0.69 -14.60
N LEU A 238 15.46 -0.23 -14.71
CA LEU A 238 14.37 -1.06 -15.27
C LEU A 238 14.64 -1.51 -16.72
N ALA A 239 15.27 -0.67 -17.53
CA ALA A 239 15.59 -1.00 -18.92
C ALA A 239 16.66 -2.10 -18.99
N ASP A 240 17.74 -1.95 -18.22
CA ASP A 240 18.81 -2.94 -18.12
C ASP A 240 18.31 -4.25 -17.52
N TYR A 241 17.48 -4.19 -16.47
CA TYR A 241 16.90 -5.38 -15.86
C TYR A 241 16.05 -6.17 -16.86
N LYS A 242 15.22 -5.51 -17.66
CA LYS A 242 14.44 -6.17 -18.71
C LYS A 242 15.30 -6.79 -19.81
N ARG A 243 16.50 -6.27 -20.01
CA ARG A 243 17.40 -6.67 -21.08
C ARG A 243 18.29 -7.84 -20.68
N TYR A 244 18.84 -7.79 -19.48
CA TYR A 244 19.86 -8.74 -19.01
C TYR A 244 19.33 -9.72 -17.97
N CYS A 245 18.27 -9.35 -17.24
CA CYS A 245 17.82 -10.04 -16.03
C CYS A 245 16.33 -10.38 -16.05
N SER A 246 15.70 -10.48 -17.22
CA SER A 246 14.24 -10.69 -17.34
C SER A 246 13.75 -11.99 -16.70
N ASP A 247 14.62 -12.99 -16.62
CA ASP A 247 14.32 -14.32 -16.11
C ASP A 247 14.63 -14.46 -14.61
N VAL A 248 15.19 -13.41 -14.00
CA VAL A 248 15.54 -13.38 -12.57
C VAL A 248 14.35 -12.85 -11.78
N GLU A 249 13.83 -13.61 -10.83
CA GLU A 249 12.76 -13.13 -9.95
C GLU A 249 13.25 -11.90 -9.16
N PRO A 250 12.49 -10.79 -9.19
CA PRO A 250 12.89 -9.62 -8.43
C PRO A 250 12.61 -9.82 -6.94
N GLY A 251 13.64 -9.61 -6.12
CA GLY A 251 13.62 -9.75 -4.67
C GLY A 251 14.82 -10.56 -4.14
N ASN A 252 15.05 -10.51 -2.82
CA ASN A 252 16.16 -11.19 -2.14
C ASN A 252 17.53 -10.95 -2.80
N MET A 253 17.78 -9.73 -3.27
CA MET A 253 18.98 -9.25 -3.95
C MET A 253 19.26 -9.87 -5.33
N GLN A 254 18.52 -10.89 -5.77
CA GLN A 254 18.81 -11.61 -7.03
C GLN A 254 18.82 -10.70 -8.27
N ALA A 255 17.82 -9.83 -8.40
CA ALA A 255 17.75 -8.90 -9.51
C ALA A 255 18.85 -7.82 -9.47
N GLN A 256 19.33 -7.46 -8.28
CA GLN A 256 20.41 -6.50 -8.14
C GLN A 256 21.75 -7.16 -8.46
N GLU A 257 22.02 -8.34 -7.90
CA GLU A 257 23.21 -9.16 -8.20
C GLU A 257 23.33 -9.43 -9.71
N CYS A 258 22.23 -9.81 -10.38
CA CYS A 258 22.24 -9.97 -11.84
C CYS A 258 22.59 -8.67 -12.58
N LEU A 259 22.10 -7.51 -12.12
CA LEU A 259 22.44 -6.23 -12.74
C LEU A 259 23.92 -5.87 -12.52
N GLU A 260 24.45 -6.15 -11.33
CA GLU A 260 25.86 -5.97 -10.99
C GLU A 260 26.76 -6.84 -11.88
N ASP A 261 26.42 -8.11 -12.08
CA ASP A 261 27.17 -9.04 -12.94
C ASP A 261 27.21 -8.62 -14.42
N ASN A 262 26.24 -7.80 -14.87
CA ASN A 262 26.12 -7.35 -16.26
C ASN A 262 26.50 -5.86 -16.45
N MET A 263 26.95 -5.15 -15.41
CA MET A 263 27.14 -3.69 -15.45
C MET A 263 28.29 -3.20 -16.34
N ASP A 264 29.13 -4.13 -16.82
CA ASP A 264 30.22 -3.88 -17.76
C ASP A 264 29.85 -4.20 -19.22
N GLU A 265 28.63 -4.67 -19.47
CA GLU A 265 28.15 -4.95 -20.82
C GLU A 265 28.06 -3.66 -21.66
N ALA A 266 28.43 -3.77 -22.94
CA ALA A 266 28.58 -2.59 -23.81
C ALA A 266 27.29 -1.77 -24.01
N GLN A 267 26.12 -2.38 -23.78
CA GLN A 267 24.82 -1.71 -23.90
C GLN A 267 24.13 -1.54 -22.55
N PHE A 268 24.85 -1.67 -21.44
CA PHE A 268 24.37 -1.35 -20.11
C PHE A 268 24.32 0.17 -19.93
N SER A 269 23.21 0.70 -19.38
CA SER A 269 23.05 2.15 -19.27
C SER A 269 24.00 2.77 -18.23
N ALA A 270 24.57 3.92 -18.56
CA ALA A 270 25.44 4.67 -17.64
C ALA A 270 24.69 5.09 -16.36
N ASP A 271 23.42 5.49 -16.49
CA ASP A 271 22.59 5.91 -15.37
C ASP A 271 22.36 4.78 -14.37
N CYS A 272 22.08 3.55 -14.84
CA CYS A 272 21.95 2.39 -13.97
C CYS A 272 23.29 2.03 -13.33
N LYS A 273 24.38 2.07 -14.11
CA LYS A 273 25.73 1.75 -13.61
C LYS A 273 26.12 2.66 -12.44
N GLU A 274 25.99 3.96 -12.61
CA GLU A 274 26.28 4.95 -11.55
C GLU A 274 25.43 4.69 -10.30
N GLU A 275 24.14 4.37 -10.46
CA GLU A 275 23.25 4.12 -9.33
C GLU A 275 23.56 2.82 -8.58
N LEU A 276 23.95 1.77 -9.31
CA LEU A 276 24.43 0.52 -8.70
C LEU A 276 25.72 0.76 -7.91
N GLU A 277 26.69 1.46 -8.49
CA GLU A 277 27.94 1.82 -7.81
C GLU A 277 27.67 2.63 -6.52
N ASN A 278 26.75 3.61 -6.58
CA ASN A 278 26.32 4.38 -5.42
C ASN A 278 25.61 3.53 -4.36
N THR A 279 24.92 2.46 -4.77
CA THR A 279 24.24 1.54 -3.85
C THR A 279 25.23 0.58 -3.19
N ILE A 280 26.24 0.09 -3.94
CA ILE A 280 27.31 -0.78 -3.44
C ILE A 280 28.21 -0.05 -2.44
N ALA A 281 28.44 1.24 -2.64
CA ALA A 281 29.34 2.05 -1.82
C ALA A 281 28.77 2.49 -0.46
N LYS A 282 27.48 2.27 -0.20
CA LYS A 282 26.78 2.63 1.05
C LYS A 282 26.84 1.49 2.07
#